data_AF-A0A2S5LAM0-F1
#
_entry.id   AF-A0A2S5LAM0-F1
#
_cell.length_a   1.000
_cell.length_b   1.000
_cell.length_c   1.000
_cell.angle_alpha   90.00
_cell.angle_beta   90.00
_cell.angle_gamma   90.00
#
_symmetry.space_group_name_H-M   'P 1'
#
loop_
_entity.id
_entity.type
_entity.pdbx_description
1 polymer ?
#
loop_
_entity_poly.entity_id
_entity_poly.type
_entity_poly.pdbx_seq_one_letter_code
_entity_poly.pdbx_strand_id
1 'polypeptide(L)'
;LINVQVDSASVNTLVENKHLIQVGGGQVLMSTKAADGLITSVINNSGKIEANSMVNDGGVIRLTGAKTVINSGEISATSSSKKGGTVHLLGDNVGMFNSASVNVSGKTAGGTILMGGDFQGKNANIQNATKTFVGKDAKLAADATDNGDGGKVIVWADDITRYYGSTSVKGGALSGNGGFVEISGKRLLNFLGNVDLSAANGMGG
;
A
#
# COMPACT_ATOMS: atom_id res chain seq x y z
N LEU A 1 40.94 -22.48 20.62
CA LEU A 1 39.95 -22.18 19.55
C LEU A 1 38.57 -22.48 20.10
N ILE A 2 37.75 -21.46 20.33
CA ILE A 2 36.35 -21.65 20.75
C ILE A 2 35.51 -21.62 19.48
N ASN A 3 34.94 -22.77 19.12
CA ASN A 3 34.01 -22.89 18.01
C ASN A 3 32.62 -22.53 18.55
N VAL A 4 32.11 -21.35 18.22
CA VAL A 4 30.72 -20.98 18.50
C VAL A 4 29.90 -21.41 17.28
N GLN A 5 29.33 -22.61 17.33
CA GLN A 5 28.17 -22.92 16.50
C GLN A 5 26.97 -22.24 17.16
N VAL A 6 26.46 -21.19 16.52
CA VAL A 6 25.16 -20.63 16.89
C VAL A 6 24.13 -21.62 16.37
N ASP A 7 23.51 -22.35 17.29
CA ASP A 7 22.34 -23.17 17.00
C ASP A 7 21.26 -22.27 16.36
N SER A 8 20.50 -22.81 15.41
CA SER A 8 19.54 -22.07 14.57
C SER A 8 18.28 -21.71 15.37
N ALA A 9 18.45 -21.06 16.51
CA ALA A 9 17.39 -20.55 17.35
C ALA A 9 16.73 -19.34 16.67
N SER A 10 15.77 -19.62 15.80
CA SER A 10 14.59 -18.81 15.49
C SER A 10 14.76 -17.30 15.68
N VAL A 11 15.44 -16.62 14.75
CA VAL A 11 15.50 -15.16 14.74
C VAL A 11 14.16 -14.62 14.23
N ASN A 12 13.27 -14.22 15.13
CA ASN A 12 12.10 -13.41 14.76
C ASN A 12 12.60 -12.08 14.15
N THR A 13 12.15 -11.78 12.94
CA THR A 13 12.52 -10.52 12.27
C THR A 13 11.39 -9.53 12.43
N LEU A 14 11.68 -8.43 13.12
CA LEU A 14 10.74 -7.35 13.38
C LEU A 14 11.33 -6.05 12.86
N VAL A 15 10.62 -5.38 11.95
CA VAL A 15 10.93 -4.03 11.50
C VAL A 15 9.77 -3.13 11.87
N GLU A 16 10.04 -2.13 12.72
CA GLU A 16 9.01 -1.20 13.19
C GLU A 16 9.32 0.23 12.80
N ASN A 17 8.28 0.98 12.43
CA ASN A 17 8.27 2.43 12.49
C ASN A 17 7.17 2.89 13.46
N LYS A 18 7.57 3.66 14.48
CA LYS A 18 6.66 4.26 15.48
C LYS A 18 6.65 5.80 15.44
N HIS A 19 7.52 6.41 14.64
CA HIS A 19 7.69 7.86 14.57
C HIS A 19 7.62 8.35 13.12
N LEU A 20 8.68 8.94 12.58
CA LEU A 20 8.70 9.51 11.24
C LEU A 20 9.86 8.95 10.43
N ILE A 21 9.57 8.54 9.20
CA ILE A 21 10.54 8.31 8.12
C ILE A 21 10.16 9.27 7.00
N GLN A 22 11.07 10.14 6.56
CA GLN A 22 10.78 11.15 5.54
C GLN A 22 11.91 11.22 4.50
N VAL A 23 11.54 11.13 3.23
CA VAL A 23 12.41 11.33 2.06
C VAL A 23 11.70 12.23 1.03
N GLY A 24 12.38 13.21 0.45
CA GLY A 24 11.77 14.10 -0.55
C GLY A 24 11.72 13.43 -1.93
N GLY A 25 10.56 12.87 -2.32
CA GLY A 25 10.35 12.16 -3.61
C GLY A 25 11.22 10.91 -3.79
N GLY A 26 11.91 10.47 -2.74
CA GLY A 26 12.88 9.37 -2.76
C GLY A 26 12.24 8.00 -2.57
N GLN A 27 13.04 7.04 -2.07
CA GLN A 27 12.59 5.68 -1.84
C GLN A 27 12.68 5.29 -0.36
N VAL A 28 11.68 4.57 0.13
CA VAL A 28 11.69 3.90 1.42
C VAL A 28 11.47 2.41 1.19
N LEU A 29 12.39 1.58 1.68
CA LEU A 29 12.27 0.13 1.68
C LEU A 29 12.34 -0.40 3.12
N MET A 30 11.23 -0.92 3.61
CA MET A 30 11.18 -1.74 4.82
C MET A 30 11.00 -3.18 4.36
N SER A 31 11.98 -4.04 4.65
CA SER A 31 11.92 -5.43 4.21
C SER A 31 12.46 -6.38 5.27
N THR A 32 11.90 -7.57 5.28
CA THR A 32 12.37 -8.70 6.09
C THR A 32 12.53 -9.90 5.18
N LYS A 33 13.61 -10.66 5.35
CA LYS A 33 13.77 -11.96 4.69
C LYS A 33 13.59 -13.04 5.75
N ALA A 34 12.73 -14.03 5.48
CA ALA A 34 12.71 -15.26 6.25
C ALA A 34 13.73 -16.22 5.62
N ALA A 35 14.62 -16.80 6.44
CA ALA A 35 15.58 -17.80 5.99
C ALA A 35 14.94 -19.18 5.76
N ASP A 36 13.78 -19.48 6.35
CA ASP A 36 12.97 -20.67 6.06
C ASP A 36 11.55 -20.44 6.62
N GLY A 37 10.53 -21.02 5.99
CA GLY A 37 9.10 -20.66 6.11
C GLY A 37 8.42 -20.73 7.49
N LEU A 38 9.17 -20.97 8.56
CA LEU A 38 8.75 -21.00 9.97
C LEU A 38 9.02 -19.70 10.74
N ILE A 39 9.80 -18.77 10.18
CA ILE A 39 10.20 -17.55 10.89
C ILE A 39 9.05 -16.53 10.91
N THR A 40 8.71 -16.02 12.10
CA THR A 40 7.83 -14.85 12.20
C THR A 40 8.58 -13.62 11.68
N SER A 41 8.00 -13.01 10.65
CA SER A 41 8.56 -11.87 9.94
C SER A 41 7.48 -10.81 9.88
N VAL A 42 7.68 -9.75 10.67
CA VAL A 42 6.65 -8.73 10.89
C VAL A 42 7.24 -7.36 10.54
N ILE A 43 6.53 -6.66 9.67
CA ILE A 43 6.70 -5.23 9.45
C ILE A 43 5.50 -4.53 10.07
N ASN A 44 5.76 -3.55 10.95
CA ASN A 44 4.73 -2.77 11.60
C ASN A 44 5.00 -1.27 11.45
N ASN A 45 4.12 -0.57 10.75
CA ASN A 45 4.08 0.88 10.74
C ASN A 45 2.93 1.39 11.62
N SER A 46 3.27 2.10 12.69
CA SER A 46 2.33 2.88 13.52
C SER A 46 2.62 4.38 13.48
N GLY A 47 3.77 4.75 12.92
CA GLY A 47 4.15 6.14 12.66
C GLY A 47 3.77 6.62 11.26
N LYS A 48 4.53 7.63 10.78
CA LYS A 48 4.43 8.25 9.48
C LYS A 48 5.59 7.82 8.58
N ILE A 49 5.30 7.50 7.32
CA ILE A 49 6.30 7.28 6.27
C ILE A 49 5.97 8.21 5.11
N GLU A 50 6.89 9.10 4.75
CA GLU A 50 6.70 10.08 3.68
C GLU A 50 7.77 9.96 2.59
N ALA A 51 7.31 9.88 1.35
CA ALA A 51 8.09 10.01 0.14
C ALA A 51 7.50 11.10 -0.78
N ASN A 52 7.00 12.19 -0.18
CA ASN A 52 6.27 13.25 -0.87
C ASN A 52 7.22 14.09 -1.77
N SER A 53 6.72 14.56 -2.91
CA SER A 53 7.47 15.36 -3.87
C SER A 53 6.75 16.67 -4.20
N MET A 54 7.53 17.72 -4.44
CA MET A 54 7.02 19.03 -4.89
C MET A 54 7.41 19.38 -6.31
N VAL A 55 8.35 18.65 -6.91
CA VAL A 55 8.96 19.00 -8.22
C VAL A 55 8.82 17.88 -9.25
N ASN A 56 8.77 16.64 -8.79
CA ASN A 56 8.70 15.43 -9.60
C ASN A 56 7.48 14.60 -9.20
N ASP A 57 7.36 13.41 -9.79
CA ASP A 57 6.43 12.39 -9.29
C ASP A 57 6.68 12.09 -7.81
N GLY A 58 5.65 11.57 -7.13
CA GLY A 58 5.79 11.08 -5.77
C GLY A 58 6.77 9.92 -5.70
N GLY A 59 7.39 9.73 -4.54
CA GLY A 59 8.39 8.69 -4.34
C GLY A 59 7.83 7.27 -4.27
N VAL A 60 8.68 6.33 -3.87
CA VAL A 60 8.33 4.90 -3.79
C VAL A 60 8.48 4.40 -2.36
N ILE A 61 7.42 3.84 -1.79
CA ILE A 61 7.43 3.24 -0.45
C ILE A 61 7.09 1.76 -0.57
N ARG A 62 7.95 0.88 -0.07
CA ARG A 62 7.76 -0.58 -0.11
C ARG A 62 7.92 -1.16 1.28
N LEU A 63 6.84 -1.74 1.80
CA LEU A 63 6.84 -2.60 2.97
C LEU A 63 6.66 -4.03 2.46
N THR A 64 7.73 -4.82 2.46
CA THR A 64 7.74 -6.21 1.95
C THR A 64 8.17 -7.17 3.04
N GLY A 65 7.18 -7.81 3.67
CA GLY A 65 7.36 -8.80 4.73
C GLY A 65 7.25 -10.22 4.20
N ALA A 66 7.98 -11.19 4.77
CA ALA A 66 7.82 -12.58 4.38
C ALA A 66 6.51 -13.19 4.93
N LYS A 67 6.05 -12.74 6.11
CA LYS A 67 4.80 -13.19 6.73
C LYS A 67 3.77 -12.07 6.89
N THR A 68 4.03 -11.05 7.68
CA THR A 68 3.00 -10.07 8.06
C THR A 68 3.44 -8.63 7.82
N VAL A 69 2.58 -7.85 7.19
CA VAL A 69 2.72 -6.39 7.06
C VAL A 69 1.50 -5.70 7.63
N ILE A 70 1.71 -4.85 8.64
CA ILE A 70 0.66 -4.09 9.31
C ILE A 70 0.94 -2.61 9.16
N ASN A 71 -0.07 -1.85 8.75
CA ASN A 71 -0.11 -0.40 8.84
C ASN A 71 -1.26 0.04 9.75
N SER A 72 -0.93 0.78 10.80
CA SER A 72 -1.87 1.46 11.70
C SER A 72 -1.66 2.99 11.70
N GLY A 73 -0.63 3.47 10.99
CA GLY A 73 -0.28 4.88 10.86
C GLY A 73 -0.49 5.41 9.44
N GLU A 74 0.34 6.38 9.04
CA GLU A 74 0.20 7.11 7.78
C GLU A 74 1.36 6.79 6.82
N ILE A 75 1.02 6.56 5.56
CA ILE A 75 1.98 6.39 4.46
C ILE A 75 1.61 7.39 3.36
N SER A 76 2.54 8.25 2.97
CA SER A 76 2.30 9.29 1.96
C SER A 76 3.40 9.29 0.91
N ALA A 77 3.03 9.18 -0.36
CA ALA A 77 3.93 9.39 -1.49
C ALA A 77 3.25 10.31 -2.51
N THR A 78 2.74 11.45 -2.06
CA THR A 78 2.00 12.38 -2.92
C THR A 78 2.94 13.23 -3.77
N SER A 79 2.41 13.81 -4.86
CA SER A 79 3.09 14.90 -5.57
C SER A 79 2.20 16.13 -5.70
N SER A 80 2.71 17.30 -5.30
CA SER A 80 1.99 18.57 -5.47
C SER A 80 2.17 19.20 -6.85
N SER A 81 3.00 18.63 -7.73
CA SER A 81 3.28 19.20 -9.06
C SER A 81 3.12 18.21 -10.23
N LYS A 82 3.19 16.91 -9.96
CA LYS A 82 3.17 15.84 -10.97
C LYS A 82 2.30 14.67 -10.53
N LYS A 83 2.59 13.45 -11.02
CA LYS A 83 1.86 12.24 -10.68
C LYS A 83 2.18 11.80 -9.25
N GLY A 84 1.21 11.23 -8.56
CA GLY A 84 1.44 10.59 -7.28
C GLY A 84 2.41 9.40 -7.37
N GLY A 85 2.99 9.03 -6.24
CA GLY A 85 4.02 8.00 -6.15
C GLY A 85 3.46 6.58 -6.14
N THR A 86 4.27 5.65 -5.64
CA THR A 86 3.92 4.23 -5.56
C THR A 86 4.09 3.70 -4.14
N VAL A 87 3.08 3.01 -3.63
CA VAL A 87 3.14 2.34 -2.32
C VAL A 87 2.81 0.86 -2.47
N HIS A 88 3.70 -0.01 -1.98
CA HIS A 88 3.49 -1.45 -1.90
C HIS A 88 3.44 -1.90 -0.43
N LEU A 89 2.36 -2.59 -0.05
CA LEU A 89 2.24 -3.32 1.22
C LEU A 89 2.06 -4.80 0.92
N LEU A 90 3.14 -5.58 1.04
CA LEU A 90 3.21 -6.96 0.55
C LEU A 90 3.71 -7.90 1.64
N GLY A 91 2.98 -8.99 1.85
CA GLY A 91 3.33 -10.10 2.74
C GLY A 91 2.27 -11.18 2.65
N ASP A 92 2.48 -12.33 3.31
CA ASP A 92 1.48 -13.41 3.36
C ASP A 92 0.17 -12.98 4.04
N ASN A 93 0.25 -12.06 5.01
CA ASN A 93 -0.88 -11.40 5.66
C ASN A 93 -0.65 -9.89 5.64
N VAL A 94 -1.62 -9.13 5.12
CA VAL A 94 -1.53 -7.67 5.03
C VAL A 94 -2.74 -7.03 5.71
N GLY A 95 -2.51 -6.01 6.55
CA GLY A 95 -3.57 -5.37 7.32
C GLY A 95 -3.42 -3.86 7.46
N MET A 96 -4.53 -3.14 7.26
CA MET A 96 -4.72 -1.76 7.69
C MET A 96 -5.73 -1.69 8.83
N PHE A 97 -5.33 -1.08 9.94
CA PHE A 97 -6.13 -0.98 11.17
C PHE A 97 -6.29 0.46 11.63
N ASN A 98 -7.26 0.69 12.53
CA ASN A 98 -7.58 2.02 13.05
C ASN A 98 -7.81 3.03 11.91
N SER A 99 -7.38 4.26 12.09
CA SER A 99 -7.41 5.34 11.10
C SER A 99 -6.21 5.33 10.14
N ALA A 100 -5.62 4.16 9.86
CA ALA A 100 -4.48 4.05 8.96
C ALA A 100 -4.78 4.66 7.59
N SER A 101 -3.79 5.31 6.99
CA SER A 101 -3.94 5.95 5.69
C SER A 101 -2.78 5.63 4.75
N VAL A 102 -3.09 5.49 3.47
CA VAL A 102 -2.12 5.48 2.37
C VAL A 102 -2.56 6.49 1.33
N ASN A 103 -1.74 7.49 1.04
CA ASN A 103 -2.03 8.53 0.08
C ASN A 103 -0.93 8.63 -0.99
N VAL A 104 -1.31 8.37 -2.23
CA VAL A 104 -0.48 8.52 -3.43
C VAL A 104 -1.16 9.45 -4.43
N SER A 105 -1.90 10.45 -3.97
CA SER A 105 -2.53 11.44 -4.85
C SER A 105 -1.49 12.35 -5.53
N GLY A 106 -1.81 12.83 -6.72
CA GLY A 106 -0.92 13.71 -7.49
C GLY A 106 -1.65 14.84 -8.19
N LYS A 107 -0.95 15.93 -8.51
CA LYS A 107 -1.51 17.07 -9.26
C LYS A 107 -1.95 16.67 -10.67
N THR A 108 -1.12 15.91 -11.37
CA THR A 108 -1.32 15.63 -12.81
C THR A 108 -1.83 14.21 -13.11
N ALA A 109 -1.89 13.35 -12.09
CA ALA A 109 -2.45 12.01 -12.14
C ALA A 109 -2.33 11.38 -10.74
N GLY A 110 -3.22 10.46 -10.40
CA GLY A 110 -3.06 9.64 -9.21
C GLY A 110 -1.90 8.64 -9.32
N GLY A 111 -1.36 8.24 -8.17
CA GLY A 111 -0.30 7.26 -8.04
C GLY A 111 -0.79 5.81 -8.05
N THR A 112 -0.01 4.91 -7.47
CA THR A 112 -0.36 3.48 -7.38
C THR A 112 -0.23 2.92 -5.97
N ILE A 113 -1.25 2.22 -5.50
CA ILE A 113 -1.22 1.43 -4.27
C ILE A 113 -1.40 -0.04 -4.63
N LEU A 114 -0.46 -0.89 -4.21
CA LEU A 114 -0.58 -2.34 -4.26
C LEU A 114 -0.59 -2.90 -2.83
N MET A 115 -1.72 -3.44 -2.41
CA MET A 115 -1.92 -4.04 -1.09
C MET A 115 -2.22 -5.52 -1.24
N GLY A 116 -1.32 -6.37 -0.74
CA GLY A 116 -1.48 -7.81 -0.77
C GLY A 116 -1.43 -8.44 -2.17
N GLY A 117 -1.09 -7.70 -3.22
CA GLY A 117 -0.94 -8.23 -4.57
C GLY A 117 -1.03 -7.15 -5.65
N ASP A 118 -1.01 -7.59 -6.90
CA ASP A 118 -1.28 -6.77 -8.09
C ASP A 118 -2.52 -7.31 -8.81
N PHE A 119 -2.89 -6.69 -9.94
CA PHE A 119 -4.09 -7.00 -10.70
C PHE A 119 -4.33 -8.50 -10.88
N GLN A 120 -5.48 -8.97 -10.39
CA GLN A 120 -5.92 -10.37 -10.40
C GLN A 120 -4.95 -11.37 -9.75
N GLY A 121 -3.97 -10.91 -8.98
CA GLY A 121 -2.90 -11.74 -8.41
C GLY A 121 -2.02 -12.42 -9.46
N LYS A 122 -1.97 -11.90 -10.70
CA LYS A 122 -1.28 -12.55 -11.83
C LYS A 122 0.17 -12.12 -12.03
N ASN A 123 0.61 -11.05 -11.36
CA ASN A 123 1.96 -10.54 -11.50
C ASN A 123 2.95 -11.35 -10.65
N ALA A 124 3.73 -12.24 -11.26
CA ALA A 124 4.70 -13.08 -10.58
C ALA A 124 5.83 -12.30 -9.85
N ASN A 125 6.02 -11.01 -10.17
CA ASN A 125 6.99 -10.15 -9.49
C ASN A 125 6.43 -9.49 -8.21
N ILE A 126 5.15 -9.67 -7.93
CA ILE A 126 4.47 -9.13 -6.75
C ILE A 126 3.97 -10.30 -5.92
N GLN A 127 4.43 -10.37 -4.67
CA GLN A 127 3.94 -11.35 -3.73
C GLN A 127 2.46 -11.11 -3.44
N ASN A 128 1.63 -12.13 -3.65
CA ASN A 128 0.24 -12.12 -3.20
C ASN A 128 0.18 -12.46 -1.70
N ALA A 129 -0.70 -11.80 -0.99
CA ALA A 129 -1.12 -12.16 0.34
C ALA A 129 -2.08 -13.35 0.26
N THR A 130 -2.02 -14.23 1.25
CA THR A 130 -3.10 -15.17 1.51
C THR A 130 -4.31 -14.44 2.08
N LYS A 131 -4.10 -13.44 2.95
CA LYS A 131 -5.18 -12.67 3.58
C LYS A 131 -4.90 -11.17 3.61
N THR A 132 -5.92 -10.39 3.27
CA THR A 132 -5.88 -8.93 3.33
C THR A 132 -7.05 -8.38 4.12
N PHE A 133 -6.76 -7.42 5.00
CA PHE A 133 -7.75 -6.75 5.85
C PHE A 133 -7.62 -5.23 5.76
N VAL A 134 -8.72 -4.53 5.48
CA VAL A 134 -8.80 -3.06 5.53
C VAL A 134 -9.93 -2.68 6.48
N GLY A 135 -9.57 -2.08 7.62
CA GLY A 135 -10.50 -1.65 8.66
C GLY A 135 -11.41 -0.49 8.23
N LYS A 136 -12.52 -0.32 8.95
CA LYS A 136 -13.59 0.65 8.60
C LYS A 136 -13.13 2.11 8.54
N ASP A 137 -12.14 2.48 9.36
CA ASP A 137 -11.63 3.85 9.45
C ASP A 137 -10.37 4.06 8.57
N ALA A 138 -9.92 3.01 7.88
CA ALA A 138 -8.74 3.06 7.04
C ALA A 138 -9.05 3.71 5.68
N LYS A 139 -8.07 4.45 5.14
CA LYS A 139 -8.22 5.26 3.93
C LYS A 139 -7.13 4.98 2.91
N LEU A 140 -7.53 4.82 1.66
CA LEU A 140 -6.66 4.68 0.50
C LEU A 140 -6.98 5.81 -0.48
N ALA A 141 -5.98 6.56 -0.92
CA ALA A 141 -6.19 7.67 -1.85
C ALA A 141 -5.16 7.66 -2.98
N ALA A 142 -5.63 7.77 -4.20
CA ALA A 142 -4.83 7.91 -5.41
C ALA A 142 -5.54 8.89 -6.37
N ASP A 143 -5.98 10.03 -5.87
CA ASP A 143 -6.70 11.03 -6.66
C ASP A 143 -5.74 11.79 -7.59
N ALA A 144 -6.24 12.23 -8.74
CA ALA A 144 -5.71 13.42 -9.40
C ALA A 144 -6.34 14.67 -8.76
N THR A 145 -5.52 15.66 -8.38
CA THR A 145 -6.03 16.84 -7.65
C THR A 145 -6.29 18.06 -8.54
N ASP A 146 -5.79 18.07 -9.78
CA ASP A 146 -5.96 19.21 -10.68
C ASP A 146 -6.29 18.77 -12.12
N ASN A 147 -5.31 18.35 -12.90
CA ASN A 147 -5.51 17.94 -14.30
C ASN A 147 -4.99 16.52 -14.51
N GLY A 148 -5.86 15.53 -14.66
CA GLY A 148 -5.44 14.18 -15.03
C GLY A 148 -6.30 13.08 -14.43
N ASP A 149 -5.96 11.86 -14.78
CA ASP A 149 -6.74 10.70 -14.38
C ASP A 149 -6.45 10.28 -12.93
N GLY A 150 -7.45 9.75 -12.26
CA GLY A 150 -7.25 9.02 -11.01
C GLY A 150 -6.25 7.88 -11.20
N GLY A 151 -5.62 7.50 -10.09
CA GLY A 151 -4.55 6.51 -10.06
C GLY A 151 -5.05 5.07 -10.12
N LYS A 152 -4.27 4.19 -9.46
CA LYS A 152 -4.57 2.76 -9.37
C LYS A 152 -4.49 2.29 -7.93
N VAL A 153 -5.50 1.58 -7.44
CA VAL A 153 -5.46 0.92 -6.13
C VAL A 153 -5.85 -0.55 -6.30
N ILE A 154 -4.97 -1.45 -5.89
CA ILE A 154 -5.23 -2.89 -5.85
C ILE A 154 -5.19 -3.35 -4.40
N VAL A 155 -6.25 -4.03 -3.96
CA VAL A 155 -6.33 -4.77 -2.70
C VAL A 155 -6.63 -6.22 -3.06
N TRP A 156 -5.67 -7.10 -2.84
CA TRP A 156 -5.73 -8.49 -3.27
C TRP A 156 -5.44 -9.46 -2.14
N ALA A 157 -6.04 -10.66 -2.22
CA ALA A 157 -5.61 -11.83 -1.48
C ALA A 157 -5.98 -13.12 -2.24
N ASP A 158 -5.14 -14.15 -2.12
CA ASP A 158 -5.36 -15.48 -2.72
C ASP A 158 -6.42 -16.31 -1.98
N ASP A 159 -6.72 -15.99 -0.72
CA ASP A 159 -7.82 -16.59 0.05
C ASP A 159 -8.90 -15.54 0.37
N ILE A 160 -8.68 -14.71 1.38
CA ILE A 160 -9.72 -13.82 1.93
C ILE A 160 -9.29 -12.35 1.87
N THR A 161 -10.13 -11.52 1.28
CA THR A 161 -10.10 -10.06 1.46
C THR A 161 -11.30 -9.62 2.28
N ARG A 162 -11.05 -8.91 3.38
CA ARG A 162 -12.07 -8.19 4.16
C ARG A 162 -11.82 -6.71 4.01
N TYR A 163 -12.74 -6.01 3.37
CA TYR A 163 -12.61 -4.60 3.04
C TYR A 163 -13.78 -3.81 3.60
N TYR A 164 -13.48 -2.91 4.54
CA TYR A 164 -14.47 -2.07 5.22
C TYR A 164 -14.17 -0.57 5.13
N GLY A 165 -12.99 -0.20 4.62
CA GLY A 165 -12.52 1.18 4.60
C GLY A 165 -13.07 2.00 3.42
N SER A 166 -12.40 3.12 3.15
CA SER A 166 -12.72 4.01 2.04
C SER A 166 -11.56 4.14 1.06
N THR A 167 -11.84 4.03 -0.23
CA THR A 167 -10.88 4.29 -1.31
C THR A 167 -11.35 5.47 -2.17
N SER A 168 -10.47 6.43 -2.47
CA SER A 168 -10.71 7.53 -3.41
C SER A 168 -9.69 7.48 -4.54
N VAL A 169 -10.16 7.42 -5.78
CA VAL A 169 -9.34 7.41 -7.00
C VAL A 169 -10.02 8.27 -8.08
N LYS A 170 -10.27 9.53 -7.74
CA LYS A 170 -11.00 10.47 -8.57
C LYS A 170 -10.14 11.08 -9.67
N GLY A 171 -10.81 11.49 -10.75
CA GLY A 171 -10.24 12.36 -11.76
C GLY A 171 -10.01 13.79 -11.25
N GLY A 172 -9.14 14.52 -11.94
CA GLY A 172 -8.76 15.88 -11.60
C GLY A 172 -9.93 16.86 -11.61
N ALA A 173 -9.82 17.91 -10.78
CA ALA A 173 -10.86 18.93 -10.66
C ALA A 173 -11.09 19.71 -11.97
N LEU A 174 -10.06 19.88 -12.81
CA LEU A 174 -10.14 20.60 -14.08
C LEU A 174 -10.34 19.68 -15.28
N SER A 175 -9.79 18.46 -15.23
CA SER A 175 -9.89 17.47 -16.31
C SER A 175 -9.45 16.08 -15.84
N GLY A 176 -9.83 15.05 -16.59
CA GLY A 176 -9.37 13.66 -16.41
C GLY A 176 -10.46 12.73 -15.87
N ASN A 177 -10.27 11.44 -16.09
CA ASN A 177 -11.20 10.38 -15.71
C ASN A 177 -10.95 9.88 -14.28
N GLY A 178 -11.92 9.17 -13.72
CA GLY A 178 -11.69 8.32 -12.56
C GLY A 178 -10.62 7.29 -12.85
N GLY A 179 -9.92 6.87 -11.81
CA GLY A 179 -8.90 5.84 -11.94
C GLY A 179 -9.47 4.43 -11.76
N PHE A 180 -8.58 3.49 -11.47
CA PHE A 180 -8.91 2.08 -11.39
C PHE A 180 -8.78 1.53 -9.97
N VAL A 181 -9.77 0.77 -9.53
CA VAL A 181 -9.74 0.04 -8.25
C VAL A 181 -10.08 -1.43 -8.46
N GLU A 182 -9.24 -2.31 -7.94
CA GLU A 182 -9.59 -3.71 -7.70
C GLU A 182 -9.55 -4.00 -6.20
N ILE A 183 -10.63 -4.54 -5.66
CA ILE A 183 -10.69 -5.07 -4.30
C ILE A 183 -11.24 -6.48 -4.40
N SER A 184 -10.36 -7.48 -4.26
CA SER A 184 -10.65 -8.87 -4.57
C SER A 184 -10.05 -9.80 -3.52
N GLY A 185 -10.80 -10.84 -3.16
CA GLY A 185 -10.26 -12.03 -2.53
C GLY A 185 -10.59 -13.22 -3.41
N LYS A 186 -9.58 -13.97 -3.86
CA LYS A 186 -9.74 -15.01 -4.88
C LYS A 186 -10.69 -16.14 -4.44
N ARG A 187 -10.72 -16.47 -3.14
CA ARG A 187 -11.69 -17.43 -2.58
C ARG A 187 -12.89 -16.75 -1.95
N LEU A 188 -12.68 -15.65 -1.22
CA LEU A 188 -13.75 -14.90 -0.58
C LEU A 188 -13.43 -13.40 -0.50
N LEU A 189 -14.40 -12.60 -0.91
CA LEU A 189 -14.44 -11.16 -0.65
C LEU A 189 -15.59 -10.86 0.30
N ASN A 190 -15.27 -10.24 1.44
CA ASN A 190 -16.27 -9.54 2.26
C ASN A 190 -16.05 -8.04 2.11
N PHE A 191 -16.96 -7.38 1.39
CA PHE A 191 -16.88 -5.96 1.07
C PHE A 191 -18.05 -5.22 1.74
N LEU A 192 -17.73 -4.30 2.66
CA LEU A 192 -18.68 -3.38 3.30
C LEU A 192 -18.15 -1.94 3.35
N GLY A 193 -17.14 -1.63 2.52
CA GLY A 193 -16.52 -0.31 2.43
C GLY A 193 -17.11 0.55 1.30
N ASN A 194 -16.42 1.64 0.97
CA ASN A 194 -16.81 2.55 -0.11
C ASN A 194 -15.64 2.85 -1.06
N VAL A 195 -15.96 3.05 -2.34
CA VAL A 195 -14.99 3.43 -3.37
C VAL A 195 -15.56 4.60 -4.16
N ASP A 196 -14.77 5.67 -4.31
CA ASP A 196 -15.10 6.83 -5.12
C ASP A 196 -14.16 6.91 -6.33
N LEU A 197 -14.73 6.65 -7.51
CA LEU A 197 -14.07 6.73 -8.83
C LEU A 197 -14.63 7.89 -9.66
N SER A 198 -15.27 8.87 -9.02
CA SER A 198 -15.91 9.97 -9.74
C SER A 198 -14.92 10.86 -10.47
N ALA A 199 -15.39 11.53 -11.52
CA ALA A 199 -14.66 12.56 -12.22
C ALA A 199 -15.61 13.71 -12.52
N ALA A 200 -15.30 14.91 -12.04
CA ALA A 200 -16.17 16.07 -12.24
C ALA A 200 -16.19 16.51 -13.72
N ASN A 201 -15.05 16.37 -14.40
CA ASN A 201 -14.84 16.82 -15.79
C ASN A 201 -14.30 15.69 -16.68
N GLY A 202 -14.73 14.45 -16.42
CA GLY A 202 -14.34 13.27 -17.17
C GLY A 202 -15.31 12.10 -16.97
N MET A 203 -14.93 10.91 -17.43
CA MET A 203 -15.67 9.68 -17.17
C MET A 203 -15.29 9.12 -15.79
N GLY A 204 -16.26 8.59 -15.04
CA GLY A 204 -15.95 7.78 -13.87
C GLY A 204 -15.20 6.49 -14.23
N GLY A 205 -14.48 5.94 -13.25
CA GLY A 205 -13.70 4.70 -13.38
C GLY A 205 -14.48 3.42 -13.16
#